data_AF-A0A0P9YI36-F1
#
_entry.id   AF-A0A0P9YI36-F1
#
_cell.length_a   1.000
_cell.length_b   1.000
_cell.length_c   1.000
_cell.angle_alpha   90.00
_cell.angle_beta   90.00
_cell.angle_gamma   90.00
#
_symmetry.space_group_name_H-M   'P 1'
#
loop_
_entity.id
_entity.type
_entity.pdbx_description
1 polymer ?
#
loop_
_entity_poly.entity_id
_entity_poly.type
_entity_poly.pdbx_seq_one_letter_code
_entity_poly.pdbx_strand_id
1 'polypeptide(L)'
;MKQILIGLTGPARSGKSTAANHLAHKHGFECYAFADPLRDGIMAIFNLSPEDLEGDKKEQPIDWLGRSPRQLMQLLGTEWGRHMISANLWIDLAEQNLDCLSAVFDGVPGFVVSDVRFENEADFIRKRGGTVIHLYRPDATEVNPHISEAGVSVHPDDLVLTNDSGLQELYGALDELYRAIRSRGLLGVA
;
A
#
# COMPACT_ATOMS: atom_id res chain seq x y z
N MET A 1 -10.37 19.87 -7.68
CA MET A 1 -9.48 19.99 -6.50
C MET A 1 -8.26 19.13 -6.77
N LYS A 2 -7.08 19.45 -6.24
CA LYS A 2 -5.92 18.55 -6.38
C LYS A 2 -6.20 17.25 -5.60
N GLN A 3 -6.10 16.10 -6.26
CA GLN A 3 -6.26 14.79 -5.63
C GLN A 3 -5.15 14.55 -4.59
N ILE A 4 -5.52 14.02 -3.43
CA ILE A 4 -4.62 13.67 -2.32
C ILE A 4 -4.01 12.29 -2.60
N LEU A 5 -2.73 12.13 -2.31
CA LEU A 5 -2.06 10.83 -2.37
C LEU A 5 -1.58 10.45 -0.98
N ILE A 6 -2.05 9.30 -0.48
CA ILE A 6 -1.63 8.74 0.81
C ILE A 6 -0.93 7.41 0.56
N GLY A 7 0.26 7.22 1.12
CA GLY A 7 0.93 5.91 1.17
C GLY A 7 0.83 5.31 2.56
N LEU A 8 0.43 4.04 2.67
CA LEU A 8 0.37 3.32 3.94
C LEU A 8 1.52 2.35 4.06
N THR A 9 2.22 2.40 5.19
CA THR A 9 3.31 1.49 5.52
C THR A 9 3.22 1.00 6.97
N GLY A 10 3.96 -0.05 7.30
CA GLY A 10 3.96 -0.69 8.61
C GLY A 10 3.98 -2.22 8.52
N PRO A 11 4.24 -2.93 9.63
CA PRO A 11 4.37 -4.38 9.63
C PRO A 11 3.03 -5.10 9.33
N ALA A 12 3.10 -6.40 9.03
CA ALA A 12 1.90 -7.23 8.94
C ALA A 12 1.04 -7.09 10.21
N ARG A 13 -0.29 -7.05 10.05
CA ARG A 13 -1.26 -6.91 11.15
C ARG A 13 -1.20 -5.57 11.94
N SER A 14 -0.51 -4.54 11.42
CA SER A 14 -0.55 -3.18 12.00
C SER A 14 -1.85 -2.42 11.74
N GLY A 15 -2.75 -2.97 10.90
CA GLY A 15 -4.03 -2.34 10.55
C GLY A 15 -4.05 -1.62 9.19
N LYS A 16 -3.02 -1.78 8.34
CA LYS A 16 -2.95 -1.11 7.01
C LYS A 16 -4.19 -1.35 6.14
N SER A 17 -4.58 -2.61 5.96
CA SER A 17 -5.77 -2.94 5.16
C SER A 17 -7.04 -2.35 5.74
N THR A 18 -7.16 -2.35 7.07
CA THR A 18 -8.26 -1.71 7.79
C THR A 18 -8.28 -0.19 7.56
N ALA A 19 -7.13 0.47 7.60
CA ALA A 19 -7.01 1.89 7.36
C ALA A 19 -7.30 2.27 5.90
N ALA A 20 -6.76 1.52 4.93
CA ALA A 20 -7.06 1.70 3.51
C ALA A 20 -8.57 1.60 3.25
N ASN A 21 -9.20 0.53 3.78
CA ASN A 21 -10.64 0.34 3.65
C ASN A 21 -11.43 1.47 4.30
N HIS A 22 -11.04 1.95 5.49
CA HIS A 22 -11.73 3.06 6.12
C HIS A 22 -11.63 4.35 5.30
N LEU A 23 -10.43 4.68 4.81
CA LEU A 23 -10.22 5.84 3.94
C LEU A 23 -11.04 5.77 2.64
N ALA A 24 -11.13 4.58 2.04
CA ALA A 24 -11.96 4.37 0.86
C ALA A 24 -13.46 4.53 1.16
N HIS A 25 -13.99 3.76 2.12
CA HIS A 25 -15.44 3.75 2.38
C HIS A 25 -15.96 5.04 3.02
N LYS A 26 -15.20 5.64 3.95
CA LYS A 26 -15.64 6.81 4.72
C LYS A 26 -15.35 8.12 3.98
N HIS A 27 -14.20 8.22 3.33
CA HIS A 27 -13.72 9.46 2.74
C HIS A 27 -13.73 9.44 1.21
N GLY A 28 -14.03 8.31 0.57
CA GLY A 28 -14.21 8.21 -0.89
C GLY A 28 -12.90 8.08 -1.68
N PHE A 29 -11.80 7.68 -1.04
CA PHE A 29 -10.55 7.43 -1.74
C PHE A 29 -10.62 6.16 -2.59
N GLU A 30 -9.87 6.15 -3.69
CA GLU A 30 -9.60 4.93 -4.45
C GLU A 30 -8.36 4.22 -3.91
N CYS A 31 -8.43 2.90 -3.80
CA CYS A 31 -7.30 2.08 -3.35
C CYS A 31 -6.42 1.66 -4.52
N TYR A 32 -5.11 1.72 -4.31
CA TYR A 32 -4.10 1.21 -5.23
C TYR A 32 -3.07 0.40 -4.45
N ALA A 33 -2.45 -0.59 -5.08
CA ALA A 33 -1.29 -1.28 -4.54
C ALA A 33 -0.22 -1.46 -5.62
N PHE A 34 1.05 -1.29 -5.25
CA PHE A 34 2.18 -1.58 -6.15
C PHE A 34 2.17 -3.05 -6.60
N ALA A 35 1.66 -3.94 -5.74
CA ALA A 35 1.54 -5.35 -6.03
C ALA A 35 0.32 -5.75 -6.89
N ASP A 36 -0.59 -4.84 -7.24
CA ASP A 36 -1.79 -5.19 -8.03
C ASP A 36 -1.43 -5.84 -9.39
N PRO A 37 -0.49 -5.31 -10.20
CA PRO A 37 -0.11 -5.94 -11.46
C PRO A 37 0.52 -7.32 -11.29
N LEU A 38 1.23 -7.54 -10.16
CA LEU A 38 1.78 -8.86 -9.81
C LEU A 38 0.68 -9.84 -9.48
N ARG A 39 -0.30 -9.41 -8.66
CA ARG A 39 -1.47 -10.19 -8.29
C ARG A 39 -2.25 -10.63 -9.53
N ASP A 40 -2.58 -9.70 -10.42
CA ASP A 40 -3.31 -9.99 -11.64
C ASP A 40 -2.51 -10.92 -12.56
N GLY A 41 -1.20 -10.68 -12.69
CA GLY A 41 -0.31 -11.51 -13.50
C GLY A 41 -0.23 -12.95 -13.01
N ILE A 42 -0.01 -13.19 -11.71
CA ILE A 42 0.06 -14.57 -11.20
C ILE A 42 -1.29 -15.28 -11.26
N MET A 43 -2.39 -14.54 -11.06
CA MET A 43 -3.73 -15.11 -11.21
C MET A 43 -3.95 -15.63 -12.63
N ALA A 44 -3.58 -14.84 -13.63
CA ALA A 44 -3.70 -15.24 -15.03
C ALA A 44 -2.73 -16.40 -15.40
N ILE A 45 -1.47 -16.34 -14.97
CA ILE A 45 -0.44 -17.33 -15.36
C ILE A 45 -0.68 -18.69 -14.71
N PHE A 46 -1.04 -18.71 -13.43
CA PHE A 46 -1.16 -19.94 -12.64
C PHE A 46 -2.60 -20.39 -12.44
N ASN A 47 -3.56 -19.73 -13.09
CA ASN A 47 -4.99 -20.01 -13.00
C ASN A 47 -5.49 -19.97 -11.54
N LEU A 48 -5.14 -18.90 -10.82
CA LEU A 48 -5.53 -18.67 -9.44
C LEU A 48 -6.74 -17.73 -9.37
N SER A 49 -7.58 -17.95 -8.36
CA SER A 49 -8.70 -17.07 -8.02
C SER A 49 -8.26 -15.99 -7.04
N PRO A 50 -9.04 -14.89 -6.88
CA PRO A 50 -8.77 -13.89 -5.84
C PRO A 50 -8.69 -14.49 -4.43
N GLU A 51 -9.43 -15.56 -4.16
CA GLU A 51 -9.46 -16.22 -2.86
C GLU A 51 -8.13 -16.91 -2.53
N ASP A 52 -7.41 -17.40 -3.54
CA ASP A 52 -6.13 -18.08 -3.35
C ASP A 52 -5.03 -17.12 -2.89
N LEU A 53 -5.21 -15.81 -3.13
CA LEU A 53 -4.28 -14.76 -2.70
C LEU A 53 -4.66 -14.14 -1.35
N GLU A 54 -5.72 -14.62 -0.71
CA GLU A 54 -6.22 -14.12 0.57
C GLU A 54 -6.04 -15.13 1.72
N GLY A 55 -6.15 -14.61 2.95
CA GLY A 55 -6.15 -15.43 4.16
C GLY A 55 -4.96 -16.38 4.28
N ASP A 56 -5.22 -17.60 4.74
CA ASP A 56 -4.20 -18.65 4.88
C ASP A 56 -3.84 -19.33 3.55
N LYS A 57 -4.76 -19.30 2.55
CA LYS A 57 -4.57 -19.95 1.24
C LYS A 57 -3.32 -19.42 0.52
N LYS A 58 -3.07 -18.12 0.60
CA LYS A 58 -1.90 -17.49 -0.05
C LYS A 58 -0.55 -17.98 0.47
N GLU A 59 -0.53 -18.55 1.67
CA GLU A 59 0.67 -19.10 2.29
C GLU A 59 0.82 -20.61 2.00
N GLN A 60 -0.24 -21.28 1.53
CA GLN A 60 -0.22 -22.70 1.20
C GLN A 60 0.38 -22.95 -0.20
N PRO A 61 1.20 -23.99 -0.38
CA PRO A 61 1.67 -24.39 -1.69
C PRO A 61 0.51 -24.78 -2.61
N ILE A 62 0.59 -24.37 -3.87
CA ILE A 62 -0.26 -24.89 -4.95
C ILE A 62 0.22 -26.30 -5.26
N ASP A 63 -0.66 -27.30 -5.15
CA ASP A 63 -0.32 -28.74 -5.16
C ASP A 63 0.65 -29.16 -6.27
N TRP A 64 0.39 -28.76 -7.52
CA TRP A 64 1.20 -29.17 -8.67
C TRP A 64 2.50 -28.37 -8.83
N LEU A 65 2.58 -27.19 -8.21
CA LEU A 65 3.69 -26.25 -8.37
C LEU A 65 4.68 -26.32 -7.20
N GLY A 66 4.22 -26.75 -6.02
CA GLY A 66 5.03 -26.81 -4.80
C GLY A 66 5.42 -25.41 -4.26
N ARG A 67 4.78 -24.35 -4.74
CA ARG A 67 5.00 -22.96 -4.33
C ARG A 67 3.69 -22.29 -3.96
N SER A 68 3.72 -21.46 -2.92
CA SER A 68 2.55 -20.69 -2.51
C SER A 68 2.41 -19.38 -3.30
N PRO A 69 1.19 -18.82 -3.42
CA PRO A 69 0.99 -17.50 -4.02
C PRO A 69 1.88 -16.41 -3.40
N ARG A 70 2.09 -16.44 -2.07
CA ARG A 70 3.02 -15.55 -1.37
C ARG A 70 4.44 -15.65 -1.93
N GLN A 71 4.95 -16.88 -2.09
CA GLN A 71 6.29 -17.12 -2.61
C GLN A 71 6.40 -16.64 -4.06
N LEU A 72 5.38 -16.86 -4.88
CA LEU A 72 5.36 -16.38 -6.27
C LEU A 72 5.40 -14.86 -6.34
N MET A 73 4.61 -14.17 -5.51
CA MET A 73 4.63 -12.70 -5.44
C MET A 73 5.99 -12.16 -5.00
N GLN A 74 6.64 -12.78 -4.01
CA GLN A 74 7.96 -12.37 -3.54
C GLN A 74 9.02 -12.55 -4.63
N LEU A 75 9.08 -13.75 -5.23
CA LEU A 75 10.05 -14.08 -6.29
C LEU A 75 9.88 -13.21 -7.54
N LEU A 76 8.65 -13.02 -8.00
CA LEU A 76 8.41 -12.18 -9.18
C LEU A 76 8.57 -10.69 -8.87
N GLY A 77 8.10 -10.25 -7.70
CA GLY A 77 8.15 -8.85 -7.31
C GLY A 77 9.57 -8.36 -7.04
N THR A 78 10.34 -9.12 -6.27
CA THR A 78 11.65 -8.67 -5.78
C THR A 78 12.77 -9.26 -6.63
N GLU A 79 12.80 -10.58 -6.80
CA GLU A 79 13.98 -11.24 -7.39
C GLU A 79 14.02 -10.99 -8.89
N TRP A 80 12.92 -11.27 -9.59
CA TRP A 80 12.83 -11.00 -11.01
C TRP A 80 12.62 -9.50 -11.27
N GLY A 81 11.56 -8.91 -10.74
CA GLY A 81 11.18 -7.53 -11.05
C GLY A 81 12.23 -6.51 -10.64
N ARG A 82 12.53 -6.42 -9.34
CA ARG A 82 13.46 -5.39 -8.83
C ARG A 82 14.91 -5.68 -9.17
N HIS A 83 15.39 -6.92 -8.97
CA HIS A 83 16.81 -7.21 -9.13
C HIS A 83 17.22 -7.47 -10.59
N MET A 84 16.36 -8.09 -11.42
CA MET A 84 16.73 -8.44 -12.79
C MET A 84 16.23 -7.45 -13.84
N ILE A 85 15.10 -6.77 -13.62
CA ILE A 85 14.54 -5.82 -14.60
C ILE A 85 14.86 -4.37 -14.22
N SER A 86 14.34 -3.88 -13.10
CA SER A 86 14.59 -2.53 -12.61
C SER A 86 14.13 -2.39 -11.17
N ALA A 87 14.95 -1.77 -10.32
CA ALA A 87 14.59 -1.47 -8.93
C ALA A 87 13.33 -0.61 -8.82
N ASN A 88 13.00 0.16 -9.86
CA ASN A 88 11.83 1.04 -9.95
C ASN A 88 10.69 0.48 -10.80
N LEU A 89 10.76 -0.77 -11.29
CA LEU A 89 9.75 -1.35 -12.19
C LEU A 89 8.30 -1.10 -11.73
N TRP A 90 8.00 -1.38 -10.46
CA TRP A 90 6.64 -1.23 -9.90
C TRP A 90 6.25 0.24 -9.69
N ILE A 91 7.23 1.12 -9.50
CA ILE A 91 7.03 2.57 -9.35
C ILE A 91 6.72 3.20 -10.70
N ASP A 92 7.50 2.87 -11.72
CA ASP A 92 7.30 3.39 -13.07
C ASP A 92 5.95 2.93 -13.64
N LEU A 93 5.52 1.71 -13.28
CA LEU A 93 4.18 1.21 -13.60
C LEU A 93 3.09 1.91 -12.79
N ALA A 94 3.30 2.13 -11.49
CA ALA A 94 2.36 2.87 -10.65
C ALA A 94 2.19 4.32 -11.08
N GLU A 95 3.25 4.97 -11.58
CA GLU A 95 3.17 6.32 -12.13
C GLU A 95 2.17 6.39 -13.28
N GLN A 96 2.35 5.51 -14.29
CA GLN A 96 1.47 5.41 -15.44
C GLN A 96 0.03 5.06 -15.04
N ASN A 97 -0.14 4.10 -14.14
CA ASN A 97 -1.47 3.67 -13.68
C ASN A 97 -2.19 4.78 -12.91
N LEU A 98 -1.52 5.43 -11.96
CA LEU A 98 -2.12 6.51 -11.17
C LEU A 98 -2.44 7.73 -12.03
N ASP A 99 -1.65 8.04 -13.06
CA ASP A 99 -1.97 9.14 -13.99
C ASP A 99 -3.23 8.83 -14.80
N CYS A 100 -3.35 7.61 -15.31
CA CYS A 100 -4.55 7.15 -16.01
C CYS A 100 -5.78 7.16 -15.07
N LEU A 101 -5.65 6.58 -13.88
CA LEU A 101 -6.73 6.52 -12.88
C LEU A 101 -7.13 7.92 -12.41
N SER A 102 -6.17 8.82 -12.20
CA SER A 102 -6.43 10.21 -11.82
C SER A 102 -7.33 10.91 -12.85
N ALA A 103 -7.10 10.67 -14.14
CA ALA A 103 -7.90 11.22 -15.23
C ALA A 103 -9.30 10.61 -15.32
N VAL A 104 -9.45 9.32 -15.00
CA VAL A 104 -10.75 8.61 -15.02
C VAL A 104 -11.60 8.95 -13.78
N PHE A 105 -10.97 9.10 -12.62
CA PHE A 105 -11.61 9.34 -11.34
C PHE A 105 -11.51 10.81 -10.90
N ASP A 106 -11.80 11.76 -11.78
CA ASP A 106 -11.63 13.21 -11.51
C ASP A 106 -12.49 13.76 -10.34
N GLY A 107 -13.55 13.04 -9.98
CA GLY A 107 -14.44 13.36 -8.86
C GLY A 107 -14.03 12.83 -7.49
N VAL A 108 -13.00 11.97 -7.39
CA VAL A 108 -12.58 11.40 -6.11
C VAL A 108 -11.59 12.34 -5.38
N PRO A 109 -11.58 12.35 -4.04
CA PRO A 109 -10.63 13.15 -3.26
C PRO A 109 -9.18 12.71 -3.45
N GLY A 110 -8.93 11.48 -3.89
CA GLY A 110 -7.60 11.00 -4.24
C GLY A 110 -7.41 9.50 -4.06
N PHE A 111 -6.15 9.08 -3.88
CA PHE A 111 -5.75 7.68 -3.85
C PHE A 111 -5.03 7.30 -2.55
N VAL A 112 -5.25 6.07 -2.09
CA VAL A 112 -4.52 5.42 -1.01
C VAL A 112 -3.71 4.26 -1.56
N VAL A 113 -2.39 4.36 -1.51
CA VAL A 113 -1.45 3.30 -1.86
C VAL A 113 -1.23 2.44 -0.62
N SER A 114 -1.73 1.21 -0.64
CA SER A 114 -1.95 0.40 0.56
C SER A 114 -0.75 -0.42 1.04
N ASP A 115 0.28 -0.58 0.20
CA ASP A 115 1.36 -1.56 0.38
C ASP A 115 2.77 -0.98 0.20
N VAL A 116 3.03 0.24 0.70
CA VAL A 116 4.37 0.84 0.69
C VAL A 116 5.32 0.04 1.58
N ARG A 117 6.34 -0.58 0.98
CA ARG A 117 7.27 -1.53 1.60
C ARG A 117 8.73 -1.18 1.37
N PHE A 118 9.06 -0.38 0.36
CA PHE A 118 10.42 -0.02 -0.01
C PHE A 118 10.62 1.51 0.01
N GLU A 119 11.83 1.96 0.34
CA GLU A 119 12.14 3.40 0.43
C GLU A 119 11.86 4.14 -0.88
N ASN A 120 12.14 3.53 -2.03
CA ASN A 120 11.86 4.16 -3.32
C ASN A 120 10.36 4.33 -3.59
N GLU A 121 9.51 3.46 -3.03
CA GLU A 121 8.05 3.61 -3.09
C GLU A 121 7.57 4.76 -2.20
N ALA A 122 8.10 4.85 -0.97
CA ALA A 122 7.80 5.96 -0.07
C ALA A 122 8.24 7.30 -0.69
N ASP A 123 9.42 7.33 -1.30
CA ASP A 123 9.95 8.49 -2.01
C ASP A 123 9.10 8.87 -3.21
N PHE A 124 8.55 7.91 -3.95
CA PHE A 124 7.60 8.18 -5.03
C PHE A 124 6.37 8.94 -4.51
N ILE A 125 5.76 8.48 -3.40
CA ILE A 125 4.63 9.17 -2.77
C ILE A 125 5.00 10.59 -2.36
N ARG A 126 6.14 10.75 -1.65
CA ARG A 126 6.64 12.05 -1.15
C ARG A 126 6.91 13.02 -2.30
N LYS A 127 7.58 12.59 -3.37
CA LYS A 127 7.91 13.42 -4.54
C LYS A 127 6.66 13.91 -5.29
N ARG A 128 5.56 13.17 -5.23
CA ARG A 128 4.25 13.61 -5.78
C ARG A 128 3.49 14.55 -4.84
N GLY A 129 4.10 14.97 -3.73
CA GLY A 129 3.47 15.79 -2.69
C GLY A 129 2.42 15.01 -1.89
N GLY A 130 2.50 13.68 -1.89
CA GLY A 130 1.68 12.81 -1.05
C GLY A 130 2.21 12.72 0.37
N THR A 131 1.45 12.05 1.24
CA THR A 131 1.80 11.82 2.64
C THR A 131 1.96 10.33 2.91
N VAL A 132 3.08 9.93 3.50
CA VAL A 132 3.29 8.56 3.99
C VAL A 132 2.79 8.47 5.43
N ILE A 133 1.93 7.49 5.71
CA ILE A 133 1.42 7.19 7.05
C ILE A 133 1.99 5.85 7.50
N HIS A 134 2.77 5.89 8.59
CA HIS A 134 3.34 4.73 9.25
C HIS A 134 2.38 4.20 10.30
N LEU A 135 1.81 3.03 10.06
CA LEU A 135 0.99 2.34 11.04
C LEU A 135 1.88 1.47 11.93
N TYR A 136 2.05 1.90 13.17
CA TYR A 136 2.82 1.19 14.19
C TYR A 136 1.89 0.49 15.17
N ARG A 137 2.18 -0.77 15.50
CA ARG A 137 1.48 -1.51 16.55
C ARG A 137 2.52 -2.13 17.47
N PRO A 138 2.58 -1.76 18.76
CA PRO A 138 3.63 -2.21 19.69
C PRO A 138 3.77 -3.74 19.76
N ASP A 139 2.65 -4.45 19.70
CA ASP A 139 2.60 -5.91 19.83
C ASP A 139 2.62 -6.67 18.48
N ALA A 140 2.89 -5.97 17.37
CA ALA A 140 3.00 -6.64 16.08
C ALA A 140 4.26 -7.51 16.03
N THR A 141 4.05 -8.82 15.93
CA THR A 141 5.12 -9.79 15.74
C THR A 141 5.69 -9.65 14.33
N GLU A 142 7.02 -9.66 14.18
CA GLU A 142 7.66 -9.78 12.87
C GLU A 142 7.31 -11.15 12.27
N VAL A 143 6.61 -11.15 11.12
CA VAL A 143 6.01 -12.39 10.59
C VAL A 143 6.86 -13.03 9.48
N ASN A 144 7.86 -12.36 8.90
CA ASN A 144 8.64 -12.95 7.81
C ASN A 144 9.96 -12.16 7.56
N PRO A 145 11.13 -12.80 7.42
CA PRO A 145 12.42 -12.13 7.24
C PRO A 145 12.68 -11.62 5.81
N HIS A 146 11.72 -11.72 4.88
CA HIS A 146 11.89 -11.24 3.51
C HIS A 146 12.11 -9.72 3.45
N ILE A 147 12.96 -9.23 2.54
CA ILE A 147 13.32 -7.79 2.43
C ILE A 147 12.09 -6.87 2.24
N SER A 148 11.04 -7.37 1.60
CA SER A 148 9.76 -6.66 1.42
C SER A 148 8.96 -6.45 2.71
N GLU A 149 9.46 -6.93 3.85
CA GLU A 149 8.87 -6.80 5.18
C GLU A 149 9.74 -5.94 6.11
N ALA A 150 10.89 -5.43 5.65
CA ALA A 150 11.78 -4.56 6.42
C ALA A 150 11.12 -3.20 6.77
N GLY A 151 10.13 -2.79 5.97
CA GLY A 151 9.46 -1.50 6.13
C GLY A 151 10.27 -0.33 5.55
N VAL A 152 9.82 0.89 5.85
CA VAL A 152 10.44 2.13 5.41
C VAL A 152 10.67 3.07 6.60
N SER A 153 11.69 3.90 6.50
CA SER A 153 12.11 4.83 7.55
C SER A 153 11.15 6.00 7.65
N VAL A 154 10.89 6.45 8.88
CA VAL A 154 10.05 7.63 9.12
C VAL A 154 10.82 8.89 8.74
N HIS A 155 10.24 9.71 7.85
CA HIS A 155 10.73 11.04 7.53
C HIS A 155 9.95 12.14 8.28
N PRO A 156 10.53 13.36 8.44
CA PRO A 156 9.90 14.46 9.18
C PRO A 156 8.49 14.86 8.70
N ASP A 157 8.22 14.72 7.39
CA ASP A 157 6.94 15.07 6.78
C ASP A 157 5.93 13.90 6.77
N ASP A 158 6.37 12.71 7.20
CA ASP A 158 5.50 11.56 7.34
C ASP A 158 4.64 11.68 8.61
N LEU A 159 3.54 10.92 8.65
CA LEU A 159 2.69 10.81 9.82
C LEU A 159 2.86 9.42 10.44
N VAL A 160 2.87 9.35 11.76
CA VAL A 160 2.90 8.09 12.50
C VAL A 160 1.58 7.91 13.21
N LEU A 161 0.91 6.80 12.95
CA LEU A 161 -0.31 6.40 13.63
C LEU A 161 -0.02 5.15 14.47
N THR A 162 -0.15 5.28 15.78
CA THR A 162 -0.07 4.14 16.70
C THR A 162 -1.43 3.46 16.80
N ASN A 163 -1.48 2.18 16.46
CA ASN A 163 -2.66 1.33 16.53
C ASN A 163 -2.54 0.34 17.69
N ASP A 164 -2.63 0.87 18.92
CA ASP A 164 -2.58 0.12 20.19
C ASP A 164 -3.96 -0.01 20.87
N SER A 165 -5.00 0.53 20.22
CA SER A 165 -6.34 0.71 20.78
C SER A 165 -7.40 -0.08 19.98
N GLY A 166 -8.68 0.22 20.20
CA GLY A 166 -9.78 -0.38 19.46
C GLY A 166 -9.95 0.18 18.04
N LEU A 167 -10.87 -0.44 17.30
CA LEU A 167 -11.13 -0.09 15.91
C LEU A 167 -11.71 1.33 15.75
N GLN A 168 -12.52 1.79 16.71
CA GLN A 168 -13.12 3.12 16.66
C GLN A 168 -12.09 4.22 16.86
N GLU A 169 -11.11 3.99 17.74
CA GLU A 169 -10.00 4.90 17.99
C GLU A 169 -9.12 5.01 16.73
N LEU A 170 -8.82 3.89 16.07
CA LEU A 170 -8.12 3.89 14.77
C LEU A 170 -8.87 4.73 13.73
N TYR A 171 -10.19 4.55 13.60
CA TYR A 171 -11.01 5.29 12.66
C TYR A 171 -11.04 6.79 12.98
N GLY A 172 -11.19 7.16 14.26
CA GLY A 172 -11.13 8.55 14.70
C GLY A 172 -9.78 9.20 14.38
N ALA A 173 -8.68 8.49 14.62
CA ALA A 173 -7.34 8.97 14.30
C ALA A 173 -7.14 9.18 12.78
N LEU A 174 -7.63 8.25 11.95
CA LEU A 174 -7.59 8.40 10.48
C LEU A 174 -8.43 9.58 10.01
N ASP A 175 -9.59 9.82 10.61
CA ASP A 175 -10.45 10.95 10.29
C ASP A 175 -9.76 12.29 10.60
N GLU A 176 -9.06 12.41 11.73
CA GLU A 176 -8.29 13.62 12.07
C GLU A 176 -7.09 13.81 11.15
N LEU A 177 -6.34 12.75 10.85
CA LEU A 177 -5.22 12.82 9.91
C LEU A 177 -5.69 13.28 8.53
N TYR A 178 -6.81 12.75 8.04
CA TYR A 178 -7.38 13.19 6.76
C TYR A 178 -7.73 14.68 6.77
N ARG A 179 -8.37 15.18 7.85
CA ARG A 179 -8.66 16.63 7.97
C ARG A 179 -7.38 17.47 7.95
N ALA A 180 -6.33 17.02 8.63
CA ALA A 180 -5.04 17.72 8.64
C ALA A 180 -4.35 17.70 7.27
N ILE A 181 -4.39 16.58 6.55
CA ILE A 181 -3.84 16.47 5.18
C ILE A 181 -4.60 17.40 4.23
N ARG A 182 -5.93 17.39 4.30
CA ARG A 182 -6.78 18.23 3.47
C ARG A 182 -6.56 19.72 3.72
N SER A 183 -6.38 20.13 4.99
CA SER A 183 -6.13 21.54 5.33
C SER A 183 -4.75 22.01 4.83
N ARG A 184 -3.70 21.18 4.93
CA ARG A 184 -2.38 21.45 4.33
C ARG A 184 -2.47 21.63 2.81
N GLY A 185 -3.24 20.77 2.13
CA GLY A 185 -3.44 20.85 0.68
C GLY A 185 -4.19 22.12 0.24
N LEU A 186 -5.07 22.67 1.08
CA LEU A 186 -5.75 23.94 0.81
C LEU A 186 -4.85 25.17 1.00
N LEU A 187 -3.94 25.13 1.97
CA LEU A 187 -3.01 26.22 2.26
C LEU A 187 -1.87 26.34 1.22
N GLY A 188 -1.47 25.23 0.58
CA GLY A 188 -0.43 25.25 -0.46
C GLY A 188 -0.88 25.70 -1.86
N VAL A 189 -2.16 26.04 -2.03
CA VAL A 189 -2.77 26.49 -3.30
C VAL A 189 -3.20 27.97 -3.23
N ALA A 190 -3.08 28.60 -2.06
CA ALA A 190 -3.34 30.03 -1.82
C ALA A 190 -2.04 30.84 -1.94
#